data_AF-A0A379WS83-F1
#
_entry.id   AF-A0A379WS83-F1
#
_cell.length_a   1.000
_cell.length_b   1.000
_cell.length_c   1.000
_cell.angle_alpha   90.00
_cell.angle_beta   90.00
_cell.angle_gamma   90.00
#
_symmetry.space_group_name_H-M   'P 1'
#
loop_
_entity.id
_entity.type
_entity.pdbx_description
1 polymer ?
#
loop_
_entity_poly.entity_id
_entity_poly.type
_entity_poly.pdbx_seq_one_letter_code
_entity_poly.pdbx_strand_id
1 'polypeptide(L)'
;MLGDKRYQLVSDGGFSAQGVVGQPLNKDGVTMQVEAIDARPDTEFTVSKFSTLGMINNLQNNLTVTETGKDTGVLSLTFTGEDRDQIREILNSITRNYLQQDIARKSEEAGRAWRFWQNNCRKSAAVWMWQKTS
;
A
#
# COMPACT_ATOMS: atom_id res chain seq x y z
N MET A 1 7.76 -33.77 -23.78
CA MET A 1 8.70 -32.64 -23.60
C MET A 1 8.03 -31.39 -24.13
N LEU A 2 7.63 -30.47 -23.25
CA LEU A 2 7.21 -29.14 -23.68
C LEU A 2 8.48 -28.43 -24.19
N GLY A 3 8.52 -28.02 -25.46
CA GLY A 3 9.71 -27.35 -26.02
C GLY A 3 10.06 -26.05 -25.29
N ASP A 4 11.28 -25.56 -25.50
CA ASP A 4 12.03 -24.52 -24.75
C ASP A 4 11.32 -23.21 -24.34
N LYS A 5 10.06 -22.99 -24.72
CA LYS A 5 9.28 -21.80 -24.40
C LYS A 5 7.81 -22.08 -24.09
N ARG A 6 7.45 -23.29 -23.64
CA ARG A 6 6.06 -23.61 -23.29
C ARG A 6 5.93 -23.92 -21.80
N TYR A 7 4.80 -23.56 -21.25
CA TYR A 7 4.42 -23.87 -19.88
C TYR A 7 3.00 -24.42 -19.85
N GLN A 8 2.68 -25.13 -18.77
CA GLN A 8 1.34 -25.59 -18.48
C GLN A 8 0.84 -24.93 -17.20
N LEU A 9 -0.35 -24.35 -17.26
CA LEU A 9 -1.08 -23.84 -16.11
C LEU A 9 -2.13 -24.88 -15.72
N VAL A 10 -2.08 -25.33 -14.47
CA VAL A 10 -3.06 -26.25 -13.89
C VAL A 10 -3.64 -25.65 -12.60
N SER A 11 -4.86 -26.03 -12.26
CA SER A 11 -5.47 -25.72 -10.96
C SER A 11 -6.13 -26.96 -10.37
N ASP A 12 -6.28 -26.99 -9.05
CA ASP A 12 -7.00 -28.04 -8.32
C ASP A 12 -8.48 -28.17 -8.76
N GLY A 13 -9.06 -27.10 -9.32
CA GLY A 13 -10.41 -27.07 -9.87
C GLY A 13 -10.56 -27.67 -11.27
N GLY A 14 -9.53 -28.36 -11.78
CA GLY A 14 -9.57 -29.03 -13.09
C GLY A 14 -9.26 -28.14 -14.30
N PHE A 15 -8.97 -26.85 -14.10
CA PHE A 15 -8.47 -25.98 -15.17
C PHE A 15 -7.09 -26.48 -15.64
N SER A 16 -6.91 -26.52 -16.97
CA SER A 16 -5.64 -26.83 -17.61
C SER A 16 -5.50 -26.05 -18.91
N ALA A 17 -4.37 -25.38 -19.08
CA ALA A 17 -4.06 -24.59 -20.27
C ALA A 17 -2.56 -24.65 -20.59
N GLN A 18 -2.22 -24.65 -21.88
CA GLN A 18 -0.83 -24.54 -22.33
C GLN A 18 -0.59 -23.12 -22.85
N GLY A 19 0.49 -22.50 -22.38
CA GLY A 19 0.92 -21.18 -22.81
C GLY A 19 2.31 -21.18 -23.44
N VAL A 20 2.64 -20.07 -24.10
CA VAL A 20 3.95 -19.84 -24.70
C VAL A 20 4.56 -18.61 -24.04
N VAL A 21 5.83 -18.71 -23.64
CA VAL A 21 6.59 -17.61 -23.04
C VAL A 21 6.63 -16.42 -24.01
N GLY A 22 6.34 -15.22 -23.50
CA GLY A 22 6.24 -13.98 -24.25
C GLY A 22 4.88 -13.75 -24.93
N GLN A 23 3.93 -14.68 -24.81
CA GLN A 23 2.59 -14.52 -25.36
C GLN A 23 1.51 -14.52 -24.26
N PRO A 24 0.47 -13.69 -24.38
CA PRO A 24 -0.67 -13.74 -23.47
C PRO A 24 -1.47 -15.02 -23.71
N LEU A 25 -1.68 -15.79 -22.65
CA LEU A 25 -2.64 -16.87 -22.57
C LEU A 25 -3.97 -16.32 -22.08
N ASN A 26 -5.06 -16.59 -22.81
CA ASN A 26 -6.42 -16.32 -22.37
C ASN A 26 -7.28 -17.57 -22.59
N LYS A 27 -7.83 -18.12 -21.52
CA LYS A 27 -8.69 -19.30 -21.57
C LYS A 27 -9.68 -19.28 -20.41
N ASP A 28 -10.97 -19.48 -20.70
CA ASP A 28 -12.05 -19.62 -19.70
C ASP A 28 -12.07 -18.50 -18.64
N GLY A 29 -11.78 -17.25 -19.05
CA GLY A 29 -11.71 -16.09 -18.15
C GLY A 29 -10.41 -15.97 -17.34
N VAL A 30 -9.48 -16.92 -17.48
CA VAL A 30 -8.13 -16.84 -16.93
C VAL A 30 -7.21 -16.22 -17.97
N THR A 31 -6.57 -15.11 -17.61
CA THR A 31 -5.53 -14.47 -18.42
C THR A 31 -4.19 -14.53 -17.69
N MET A 32 -3.15 -14.97 -18.39
CA MET A 32 -1.80 -15.04 -17.85
C MET A 32 -0.77 -14.70 -18.93
N GLN A 33 0.25 -13.93 -18.58
CA GLN A 33 1.39 -13.66 -19.44
C GLN A 33 2.66 -14.02 -18.67
N VAL A 34 3.47 -14.90 -19.25
CA VAL A 34 4.77 -15.27 -18.71
C VAL A 34 5.82 -14.61 -19.60
N GLU A 35 6.53 -13.62 -19.08
CA GLU A 35 7.53 -12.88 -19.86
C GLU A 35 8.80 -13.69 -20.13
N ALA A 36 9.27 -14.41 -19.11
CA ALA A 36 10.44 -15.27 -19.17
C ALA A 36 10.31 -16.43 -18.17
N ILE A 37 11.02 -17.52 -18.44
CA ILE A 37 11.18 -18.65 -17.51
C ILE A 37 12.69 -18.88 -17.40
N ASP A 38 13.24 -18.67 -16.20
CA ASP A 38 14.61 -19.04 -15.86
C ASP A 38 14.57 -20.19 -14.84
N ALA A 39 14.40 -21.40 -15.37
CA ALA A 39 14.18 -22.60 -14.57
C ALA A 39 14.70 -23.83 -15.32
N ARG A 40 14.98 -24.91 -14.57
CA ARG A 40 15.32 -26.20 -15.19
C ARG A 40 14.07 -26.79 -15.87
N PRO A 41 14.24 -27.62 -16.91
CA PRO A 41 13.13 -28.42 -17.42
C PRO A 41 12.42 -29.16 -16.28
N ASP A 42 11.10 -29.26 -16.38
CA ASP A 42 10.24 -29.91 -15.39
C ASP A 42 10.17 -29.23 -14.01
N THR A 43 10.57 -27.96 -13.90
CA THR A 43 10.34 -27.17 -12.69
C THR A 43 8.86 -26.77 -12.57
N GLU A 44 8.26 -27.05 -11.41
CA GLU A 44 6.89 -26.64 -11.08
C GLU A 44 6.89 -25.35 -10.25
N PHE A 45 5.93 -24.48 -10.52
CA PHE A 45 5.73 -23.22 -9.81
C PHE A 45 4.29 -23.13 -9.33
N THR A 46 4.11 -22.79 -8.06
CA THR A 46 2.79 -22.47 -7.50
C THR A 46 2.55 -20.98 -7.60
N VAL A 47 1.51 -20.58 -8.33
CA VAL A 47 1.08 -19.18 -8.43
C VAL A 47 -0.24 -19.02 -7.71
N SER A 48 -0.24 -18.22 -6.64
CA SER A 48 -1.44 -17.94 -5.85
C SER A 48 -1.89 -16.50 -6.09
N LYS A 49 -3.15 -16.33 -6.51
CA LYS A 49 -3.79 -15.01 -6.59
C LYS A 49 -4.66 -14.79 -5.37
N PHE A 50 -4.33 -13.78 -4.58
CA PHE A 50 -5.19 -13.35 -3.49
C PHE A 50 -6.22 -12.34 -3.99
N SER A 51 -7.47 -12.48 -3.56
CA SER A 51 -8.50 -11.48 -3.88
C SER A 51 -8.26 -10.23 -3.06
N THR A 52 -8.37 -9.05 -3.68
CA THR A 52 -8.21 -7.77 -2.98
C THR A 52 -9.18 -7.66 -1.81
N LEU A 53 -10.45 -8.04 -2.00
CA LEU A 53 -11.46 -8.03 -0.94
C LEU A 53 -11.13 -9.02 0.18
N GLY A 54 -10.64 -10.22 -0.15
CA GLY A 54 -10.22 -11.20 0.85
C GLY A 54 -9.01 -10.72 1.66
N MET A 55 -8.05 -10.06 1.00
CA MET A 55 -6.92 -9.42 1.66
C MET A 55 -7.34 -8.23 2.54
N ILE A 56 -8.30 -7.41 2.09
CA ILE A 56 -8.87 -6.32 2.90
C ILE A 56 -9.56 -6.87 4.15
N ASN A 57 -10.40 -7.90 3.99
CA ASN A 57 -11.12 -8.48 5.14
C ASN A 57 -10.16 -9.18 6.11
N ASN A 58 -9.16 -9.89 5.59
CA ASN A 58 -8.10 -10.47 6.40
C ASN A 58 -7.34 -9.37 7.17
N LEU A 59 -7.04 -8.25 6.50
CA LEU A 59 -6.40 -7.12 7.13
C LEU A 59 -7.27 -6.53 8.24
N GLN A 60 -8.55 -6.24 7.97
CA GLN A 60 -9.48 -5.65 8.93
C GLN A 60 -9.69 -6.52 10.18
N ASN A 61 -9.78 -7.84 10.00
CA ASN A 61 -10.03 -8.77 11.11
C ASN A 61 -8.79 -8.99 11.98
N ASN A 62 -7.59 -8.85 11.41
CA ASN A 62 -6.35 -9.20 12.09
C ASN A 62 -5.48 -7.99 12.46
N LEU A 63 -5.79 -6.79 11.96
CA LEU A 63 -5.09 -5.55 12.28
C LEU A 63 -5.80 -4.82 13.43
N THR A 64 -5.07 -4.59 14.50
CA THR A 64 -5.47 -3.68 15.58
C THR A 64 -4.58 -2.44 15.58
N VAL A 65 -5.22 -1.27 15.68
CA VAL A 65 -4.54 0.03 15.75
C VAL A 65 -4.90 0.69 17.07
N THR A 66 -3.90 1.05 17.87
CA THR A 66 -4.07 1.76 19.15
C THR A 66 -3.13 2.95 19.25
N GLU A 67 -3.47 3.97 20.05
CA GLU A 67 -2.56 5.08 20.32
C GLU A 67 -1.70 4.77 21.56
N THR A 68 -0.39 4.95 21.45
CA THR A 68 0.54 4.76 22.56
C THR A 68 0.55 5.97 23.46
N GLY A 69 -0.27 5.93 24.51
CA GLY A 69 -0.43 7.04 25.44
C GLY A 69 -1.38 8.10 24.91
N LYS A 70 -2.07 8.78 25.83
CA LYS A 70 -3.07 9.80 25.47
C LYS A 70 -2.37 11.01 24.84
N ASP A 71 -2.87 11.47 23.69
CA ASP A 71 -2.44 12.69 22.99
C ASP A 71 -0.98 12.70 22.50
N THR A 72 -0.35 11.53 22.31
CA THR A 72 1.04 11.46 21.79
C THR A 72 1.10 11.49 20.26
N GLY A 73 0.00 11.13 19.59
CA GLY A 73 -0.05 10.94 18.14
C GLY A 73 0.77 9.74 17.64
N VAL A 74 1.24 8.86 18.53
CA VAL A 74 2.01 7.66 18.18
C VAL A 74 1.06 6.48 18.06
N LEU A 75 1.01 5.85 16.88
CA LEU A 75 0.19 4.66 16.63
C LEU A 75 0.98 3.37 16.85
N SER A 76 0.40 2.45 17.62
CA SER A 76 0.79 1.06 17.73
C SER A 76 -0.06 0.20 16.80
N LEU A 77 0.60 -0.60 15.96
CA LEU A 77 -0.03 -1.50 14.99
C LEU A 77 0.29 -2.94 15.39
N THR A 78 -0.75 -3.76 15.53
CA THR A 78 -0.62 -5.20 15.80
C THR A 78 -1.32 -5.96 14.70
N PHE A 79 -0.61 -6.91 14.07
CA PHE A 79 -1.18 -7.78 13.05
C PHE A 79 -0.84 -9.24 13.33
N THR A 80 -1.87 -10.10 13.34
CA THR A 80 -1.75 -11.54 13.61
C THR A 80 -1.95 -12.34 12.34
N GLY A 81 -0.99 -13.21 11.99
CA GLY A 81 -1.08 -14.06 10.80
C GLY A 81 -0.04 -15.18 10.84
N GLU A 82 -0.02 -16.01 9.79
CA GLU A 82 0.83 -17.21 9.72
C GLU A 82 2.23 -16.94 9.17
N ASP A 83 2.37 -16.01 8.21
CA ASP A 83 3.65 -15.67 7.58
C ASP A 83 4.23 -14.37 8.15
N ARG A 84 5.25 -14.51 8.99
CA ARG A 84 5.92 -13.37 9.65
C ARG A 84 6.52 -12.36 8.66
N ASP A 85 7.05 -12.81 7.53
CA ASP A 85 7.72 -11.92 6.58
C ASP A 85 6.68 -11.13 5.77
N GLN A 86 5.58 -11.79 5.37
CA GLN A 86 4.42 -11.12 4.77
C GLN A 86 3.79 -10.09 5.71
N ILE A 87 3.63 -10.44 7.00
CA ILE A 87 3.12 -9.52 8.03
C ILE A 87 3.99 -8.27 8.12
N ARG A 88 5.31 -8.45 8.11
CA ARG A 88 6.27 -7.34 8.18
C ARG A 88 6.15 -6.43 6.96
N GLU A 89 6.01 -6.98 5.76
CA GLU A 89 5.81 -6.17 4.55
C GLU A 89 4.51 -5.37 4.58
N ILE A 90 3.41 -5.99 5.02
CA ILE A 90 2.10 -5.35 5.17
C ILE A 90 2.19 -4.18 6.16
N LEU A 91 2.71 -4.43 7.37
CA LEU A 91 2.85 -3.40 8.40
C LEU A 91 3.74 -2.26 7.91
N ASN A 92 4.88 -2.56 7.28
CA ASN A 92 5.76 -1.55 6.70
C ASN A 92 5.05 -0.71 5.64
N SER A 93 4.21 -1.31 4.81
CA SER A 93 3.45 -0.60 3.78
C SER A 93 2.41 0.35 4.38
N ILE A 94 1.71 -0.08 5.43
CA ILE A 94 0.75 0.75 6.16
C ILE A 94 1.46 1.91 6.86
N THR A 95 2.56 1.65 7.56
CA THR A 95 3.34 2.68 8.26
C THR A 95 3.90 3.72 7.30
N ARG A 96 4.40 3.33 6.12
CA ARG A 96 4.89 4.28 5.10
C ARG A 96 3.77 5.18 4.57
N ASN A 97 2.59 4.63 4.29
CA ASN A 97 1.44 5.41 3.84
C ASN A 97 0.95 6.38 4.92
N TYR A 98 0.88 5.92 6.17
CA TYR A 98 0.52 6.79 7.29
C TYR A 98 1.55 7.90 7.50
N LEU A 99 2.85 7.61 7.44
CA LEU A 99 3.90 8.62 7.57
C LEU A 99 3.81 9.68 6.46
N GLN A 100 3.54 9.26 5.21
CA GLN A 100 3.34 10.20 4.10
C GLN A 100 2.11 11.10 4.31
N GLN A 101 1.00 10.54 4.79
CA GLN A 101 -0.23 11.30 5.09
C GLN A 101 -0.06 12.22 6.30
N ASP A 102 0.66 11.78 7.34
CA ASP A 102 0.88 12.58 8.55
C ASP A 102 1.82 13.78 8.27
N ILE A 103 2.83 13.61 7.41
CA ILE A 103 3.64 14.73 6.90
C ILE A 103 2.78 15.72 6.11
N ALA A 104 1.89 15.23 5.23
CA ALA A 104 0.99 16.08 4.46
C ALA A 104 0.07 16.90 5.39
N ARG A 105 -0.58 16.24 6.36
CA ARG A 105 -1.46 16.90 7.33
C ARG A 105 -0.72 17.91 8.22
N LYS A 106 0.45 17.55 8.75
CA LYS A 106 1.30 18.47 9.53
C LYS A 106 1.75 19.67 8.71
N SER A 107 2.05 19.48 7.43
CA SER A 107 2.41 20.58 6.53
C SER A 107 1.25 21.54 6.26
N GLU A 108 0.02 21.03 6.13
CA GLU A 108 -1.19 21.85 5.99
C GLU A 108 -1.53 22.62 7.28
N GLU A 109 -1.43 21.97 8.44
CA GLU A 109 -1.63 22.59 9.74
C GLU A 109 -0.59 23.68 10.01
N ALA A 110 0.69 23.41 9.72
CA ALA A 110 1.74 24.41 9.77
C ALA A 110 1.45 25.57 8.82
N GLY A 111 1.06 25.31 7.57
CA GLY A 111 0.70 26.34 6.60
C GLY A 111 -0.51 27.19 7.03
N ARG A 112 -1.49 26.60 7.71
CA ARG A 112 -2.65 27.32 8.30
C ARG A 112 -2.23 28.19 9.48
N ALA A 113 -1.43 27.66 10.39
CA ALA A 113 -0.89 28.39 11.53
C ALA A 113 -0.04 29.59 11.06
N TRP A 114 0.85 29.40 10.09
CA TRP A 114 1.67 30.47 9.50
C TRP A 114 0.82 31.59 8.90
N ARG A 115 -0.21 31.26 8.12
CA ARG A 115 -1.14 32.26 7.56
C ARG A 115 -1.91 33.02 8.63
N PHE A 116 -2.32 32.33 9.70
CA PHE A 116 -2.98 32.97 10.85
C PHE A 116 -2.07 34.00 11.52
N TRP A 117 -0.82 33.62 11.83
CA TRP A 117 0.17 34.53 12.43
C TRP A 117 0.48 35.74 11.54
N GLN A 118 0.64 35.52 10.23
CA GLN A 118 0.92 36.59 9.27
C GLN A 118 -0.24 37.59 9.17
N ASN A 119 -1.48 37.08 9.16
CA ASN A 119 -2.67 37.94 9.12
C ASN A 119 -2.85 38.74 10.42
N ASN A 120 -2.53 38.13 11.57
CA ASN A 120 -2.62 38.80 12.87
C ASN A 120 -1.56 39.91 13.00
N CYS A 121 -0.32 39.63 12.60
CA CYS A 121 0.77 40.62 12.58
C CYS A 121 0.48 41.80 11.63
N ARG A 122 -0.14 41.53 10.46
CA ARG A 122 -0.53 42.60 9.51
C ARG A 122 -1.63 43.51 10.08
N LYS A 123 -2.59 42.94 10.83
CA LYS A 123 -3.66 43.70 11.48
C LYS A 123 -3.13 44.55 12.63
N SER A 124 -2.23 44.02 13.46
CA SER A 124 -1.64 44.78 14.57
C SER A 124 -0.77 45.94 14.07
N ALA A 125 0.02 45.73 13.01
CA ALA A 125 0.80 46.80 12.38
C ALA A 125 -0.07 47.95 11.84
N ALA A 126 -1.23 47.64 11.26
CA ALA A 126 -2.17 48.65 10.77
C ALA A 126 -2.79 49.49 11.90
N VAL A 127 -3.09 48.87 13.05
CA VAL A 127 -3.59 49.57 14.25
C VAL A 127 -2.52 50.50 14.83
N TRP A 128 -1.27 50.03 14.92
CA TRP A 128 -0.15 50.84 15.41
C TRP A 128 0.18 52.04 14.51
N MET A 129 0.05 51.89 13.18
CA MET A 129 0.25 53.01 12.25
C MET A 129 -0.84 54.09 12.40
N TRP A 130 -2.11 53.68 12.55
CA TRP A 130 -3.22 54.63 12.76
C TRP A 130 -3.09 55.44 14.06
N GLN A 131 -2.57 54.83 15.13
CA GLN A 131 -2.35 55.52 16.40
C GLN A 131 -1.18 56.50 16.40
N LYS A 132 -0.20 56.37 15.49
CA LYS A 132 0.95 57.29 15.39
C LYS A 132 0.73 58.48 14.46
N THR A 133 -0.30 58.44 13.63
CA THR A 133 -0.66 59.53 12.70
C THR A 133 -1.87 60.35 13.15
N SER A 134 -2.33 60.14 14.38
CA SER A 134 -3.42 60.88 15.03
C SER A 134 -2.90 61.77 16.15
#